data_AF-A0A2D8XMG3-F1
#
_entry.id   AF-A0A2D8XMG3-F1
#
_cell.length_a   1.000
_cell.length_b   1.000
_cell.length_c   1.000
_cell.angle_alpha   90.00
_cell.angle_beta   90.00
_cell.angle_gamma   90.00
#
_symmetry.space_group_name_H-M   'P 1'
#
loop_
_entity.id
_entity.type
_entity.pdbx_description
1 polymer ?
#
loop_
_entity_poly.entity_id
_entity_poly.type
_entity_poly.pdbx_seq_one_letter_code
_entity_poly.pdbx_strand_id
1 'polypeptide(L)'
;MNNAKKTFISGLNADDSFFSHTKEDNLDALNARVITSKEGKAGSVSNIIGNRLITNDSLIPSGSKVIGVYEDPTSNNIFYFTTNPDGDHKIFCYNSIFLEIYTVLSNADFGGAYDLGFSLNKAITGIAFIDGLLYWTGPDNKEPSKINVDRGILVHHPTYISTETAYALPIKKEAITVIKKPPFKPIEFAVTTDSTRDTSFIKPQAHTFAYRYIYKDGETSVFSPTSDYYPHQDMASIHHRESKKINILIPSAEKISDDVKKIQVAVKYDSDTSYFIIKEYDYINDSAAITQHNSGNALNFNYYNDILGNAVNDSDSVKLFDTVPHHAEALTIARNRLFLGNISSGRINPAKLLPSHLSLNLVQDNIVGSTTSITQIERTDGGVRGYSSASSYQFGIAFYDFAGRTGG
;
A
#
# COMPACT_ATOMS: atom_id res chain seq x y z
N MET A 1 -15.01 15.28 55.37
CA MET A 1 -16.44 15.56 55.06
C MET A 1 -17.02 14.32 54.41
N ASN A 2 -18.07 13.74 55.00
CA ASN A 2 -18.69 12.51 54.51
C ASN A 2 -19.22 12.74 53.08
N ASN A 3 -18.79 11.90 52.13
CA ASN A 3 -19.34 11.82 50.78
C ASN A 3 -20.78 11.33 50.87
N ALA A 4 -21.71 12.24 51.16
CA ALA A 4 -23.13 11.96 51.12
C ALA A 4 -23.52 11.72 49.65
N LYS A 5 -23.86 10.47 49.34
CA LYS A 5 -24.47 10.07 48.07
C LYS A 5 -25.78 10.84 47.92
N LYS A 6 -25.80 11.90 47.11
CA LYS A 6 -27.01 12.67 46.80
C LYS A 6 -27.87 11.88 45.82
N THR A 7 -28.99 11.35 46.31
CA THR A 7 -30.05 10.77 45.48
C THR A 7 -31.00 11.89 45.02
N PHE A 8 -31.33 11.95 43.73
CA PHE A 8 -32.33 12.89 43.21
C PHE A 8 -33.72 12.35 43.54
N ILE A 9 -34.32 12.85 44.61
CA ILE A 9 -35.69 12.49 44.99
C ILE A 9 -36.61 13.72 44.85
N SER A 10 -36.08 14.94 45.04
CA SER A 10 -36.80 16.21 44.86
C SER A 10 -36.45 16.92 43.53
N GLY A 11 -37.29 17.89 43.15
CA GLY A 11 -37.21 18.66 41.91
C GLY A 11 -36.28 19.89 41.98
N LEU A 12 -36.47 20.80 41.02
CA LEU A 12 -35.87 22.13 41.02
C LEU A 12 -36.72 23.04 41.92
N ASN A 13 -36.12 23.67 42.92
CA ASN A 13 -36.79 24.66 43.78
C ASN A 13 -36.07 25.99 43.59
N ALA A 14 -36.70 26.92 42.87
CA ALA A 14 -36.13 28.22 42.52
C ALA A 14 -36.97 29.39 43.04
N ASP A 15 -38.13 29.11 43.61
CA ASP A 15 -39.14 30.06 44.08
C ASP A 15 -39.13 30.23 45.60
N ASP A 16 -38.74 29.19 46.35
CA ASP A 16 -38.67 29.29 47.80
C ASP A 16 -37.53 30.19 48.30
N SER A 17 -37.72 30.74 49.49
CA SER A 17 -36.66 31.44 50.21
C SER A 17 -35.61 30.47 50.73
N PHE A 18 -34.35 30.92 50.85
CA PHE A 18 -33.20 30.08 51.22
C PHE A 18 -33.41 29.20 52.47
N PHE A 19 -34.16 29.67 53.46
CA PHE A 19 -34.43 28.92 54.69
C PHE A 19 -35.44 27.76 54.53
N SER A 20 -36.25 27.77 53.46
CA SER A 20 -37.28 26.76 53.18
C SER A 20 -36.75 25.61 52.33
N HIS A 21 -35.49 25.70 51.89
CA HIS A 21 -34.85 24.65 51.10
C HIS A 21 -34.60 23.42 51.95
N THR A 22 -35.10 22.28 51.48
CA THR A 22 -34.75 20.99 52.05
C THR A 22 -33.42 20.51 51.47
N LYS A 23 -32.77 19.54 52.15
CA LYS A 23 -31.49 18.97 51.71
C LYS A 23 -31.57 18.28 50.33
N GLU A 24 -32.78 17.97 49.88
CA GLU A 24 -33.07 17.22 48.66
C GLU A 24 -33.36 18.15 47.47
N ASP A 25 -33.65 19.43 47.73
CA ASP A 25 -33.99 20.41 46.70
C ASP A 25 -32.76 20.86 45.91
N ASN A 26 -32.97 21.02 44.60
CA ASN A 26 -31.92 21.45 43.70
C ASN A 26 -32.15 22.91 43.30
N LEU A 27 -31.26 23.80 43.76
CA LEU A 27 -31.28 25.22 43.40
C LEU A 27 -30.86 25.43 41.94
N ASP A 28 -29.81 24.72 41.53
CA ASP A 28 -29.27 24.76 40.17
C ASP A 28 -28.61 23.42 39.83
N ALA A 29 -29.26 22.64 38.96
CA ALA A 29 -28.83 21.31 38.56
C ALA A 29 -28.12 21.33 37.19
N LEU A 30 -26.99 22.03 37.11
CA LEU A 30 -26.21 22.14 35.88
C LEU A 30 -25.33 20.92 35.64
N ASN A 31 -25.26 20.48 34.38
CA ASN A 31 -24.44 19.36 33.92
C ASN A 31 -24.64 18.10 34.79
N ALA A 32 -25.89 17.70 35.02
CA ALA A 32 -26.22 16.50 35.78
C ALA A 32 -26.78 15.40 34.86
N ARG A 33 -26.36 14.14 35.08
CA ARG A 33 -26.95 12.94 34.46
C ARG A 33 -27.53 12.04 35.54
N VAL A 34 -28.74 11.55 35.30
CA VAL A 34 -29.35 10.49 36.10
C VAL A 34 -28.95 9.13 35.50
N ILE A 35 -28.36 8.26 36.32
CA ILE A 35 -27.91 6.91 35.93
C ILE A 35 -28.68 5.87 36.75
N THR A 36 -29.07 4.79 36.08
CA THR A 36 -29.61 3.58 36.70
C THR A 36 -28.49 2.58 36.92
N SER A 37 -28.32 2.08 38.14
CA SER A 37 -27.34 1.01 38.39
C SER A 37 -27.88 -0.35 37.95
N LYS A 38 -26.96 -1.28 37.65
CA LYS A 38 -27.25 -2.68 37.26
C LYS A 38 -28.09 -3.45 38.30
N GLU A 39 -28.18 -2.96 39.54
CA GLU A 39 -28.95 -3.56 40.64
C GLU A 39 -30.33 -2.93 40.86
N GLY A 40 -30.87 -2.20 39.87
CA GLY A 40 -32.24 -1.66 39.97
C GLY A 40 -32.39 -0.44 40.90
N LYS A 41 -31.28 0.15 41.36
CA LYS A 41 -31.30 1.46 42.02
C LYS A 41 -31.28 2.56 40.95
N ALA A 42 -32.46 3.08 40.63
CA ALA A 42 -32.63 4.29 39.83
C ALA A 42 -32.41 5.54 40.70
N GLY A 43 -31.90 6.64 40.09
CA GLY A 43 -31.85 7.96 40.75
C GLY A 43 -30.48 8.40 41.28
N SER A 44 -29.37 7.77 40.85
CA SER A 44 -28.02 8.28 41.15
C SER A 44 -27.67 9.40 40.20
N VAL A 45 -27.26 10.56 40.74
CA VAL A 45 -26.82 11.69 39.92
C VAL A 45 -25.31 11.75 39.88
N SER A 46 -24.77 11.86 38.66
CA SER A 46 -23.38 12.18 38.41
C SER A 46 -23.29 13.50 37.66
N ASN A 47 -22.23 14.26 37.91
CA ASN A 47 -21.87 15.39 37.07
C ASN A 47 -21.45 14.89 35.66
N ILE A 48 -21.82 15.66 34.65
CA ILE A 48 -21.32 15.58 33.29
C ILE A 48 -20.26 16.67 33.15
N ILE A 49 -19.18 16.36 32.46
CA ILE A 49 -18.16 17.35 32.14
C ILE A 49 -18.68 18.19 30.97
N GLY A 50 -18.58 19.52 31.07
CA GLY A 50 -18.99 20.43 29.99
C GLY A 50 -18.07 20.35 28.77
N ASN A 51 -18.45 21.05 27.70
CA ASN A 51 -17.64 21.10 26.49
C ASN A 51 -16.42 22.00 26.70
N ARG A 52 -15.24 21.53 26.29
CA ARG A 52 -14.03 22.35 26.20
C ARG A 52 -13.77 22.68 24.74
N LEU A 53 -13.60 23.97 24.43
CA LEU A 53 -13.11 24.39 23.12
C LEU A 53 -11.64 24.00 23.00
N ILE A 54 -11.32 23.23 21.95
CA ILE A 54 -9.96 23.02 21.48
C ILE A 54 -9.85 23.76 20.15
N THR A 55 -9.07 24.82 20.13
CA THR A 55 -8.90 25.64 18.94
C THR A 55 -8.04 24.89 17.91
N ASN A 56 -8.48 24.89 16.65
CA ASN A 56 -7.69 24.43 15.52
C ASN A 56 -7.41 25.59 14.59
N ASP A 57 -6.26 26.22 14.75
CA ASP A 57 -5.85 27.37 13.94
C ASP A 57 -5.49 26.97 12.49
N SER A 58 -5.39 25.67 12.19
CA SER A 58 -5.10 25.16 10.84
C SER A 58 -6.35 24.99 9.96
N LEU A 59 -7.56 25.21 10.52
CA LEU A 59 -8.82 25.32 9.77
C LEU A 59 -8.93 26.69 9.10
N ILE A 60 -8.13 26.88 8.04
CA ILE A 60 -8.15 28.06 7.19
C ILE A 60 -8.40 27.54 5.77
N PRO A 61 -9.38 28.06 5.01
CA PRO A 61 -10.13 29.31 5.18
C PRO A 61 -11.62 29.14 5.56
N SER A 62 -12.32 30.29 5.71
CA SER A 62 -13.78 30.38 5.95
C SER A 62 -14.58 29.56 4.95
N GLY A 63 -15.63 28.89 5.41
CA GLY A 63 -16.43 27.95 4.61
C GLY A 63 -15.92 26.50 4.63
N SER A 64 -14.84 26.22 5.38
CA SER A 64 -14.43 24.84 5.68
C SER A 64 -15.54 24.07 6.39
N LYS A 65 -15.83 22.87 5.90
CA LYS A 65 -16.86 21.97 6.43
C LYS A 65 -16.22 20.63 6.79
N VAL A 66 -16.62 20.09 7.93
CA VAL A 66 -16.33 18.70 8.30
C VAL A 66 -17.28 17.79 7.53
N ILE A 67 -16.73 16.88 6.73
CA ILE A 67 -17.47 15.98 5.86
C ILE A 67 -17.40 14.52 6.32
N GLY A 68 -16.57 14.21 7.30
CA GLY A 68 -16.47 12.87 7.89
C GLY A 68 -15.82 12.95 9.26
N VAL A 69 -16.24 12.08 10.17
CA VAL A 69 -15.71 11.97 11.53
C VAL A 69 -15.63 10.49 11.88
N TYR A 70 -14.54 10.12 12.55
CA TYR A 70 -14.37 8.79 13.11
C TYR A 70 -13.75 8.92 14.51
N GLU A 71 -14.39 8.30 15.49
CA GLU A 71 -13.90 8.19 16.86
C GLU A 71 -13.28 6.81 17.05
N ASP A 72 -11.99 6.76 17.40
CA ASP A 72 -11.38 5.51 17.81
C ASP A 72 -11.71 5.22 19.29
N PRO A 73 -12.49 4.17 19.60
CA PRO A 73 -12.86 3.84 20.97
C PRO A 73 -11.67 3.36 21.82
N THR A 74 -10.53 3.03 21.21
CA THR A 74 -9.36 2.51 21.92
C THR A 74 -8.50 3.65 22.48
N SER A 75 -8.17 4.64 21.65
CA SER A 75 -7.36 5.80 22.04
C SER A 75 -8.19 7.04 22.41
N ASN A 76 -9.50 7.01 22.17
CA ASN A 76 -10.40 8.18 22.20
C ASN A 76 -9.93 9.32 21.28
N ASN A 77 -9.09 9.02 20.29
CA ASN A 77 -8.69 9.99 19.28
C ASN A 77 -9.85 10.19 18.28
N ILE A 78 -10.04 11.43 17.85
CA ILE A 78 -11.08 11.78 16.89
C ILE A 78 -10.41 12.20 15.59
N PHE A 79 -10.68 11.46 14.54
CA PHE A 79 -10.29 11.81 13.18
C PHE A 79 -11.42 12.55 12.50
N TYR A 80 -11.11 13.63 11.80
CA TYR A 80 -12.11 14.35 11.02
C TYR A 80 -11.55 14.86 9.71
N PHE A 81 -12.40 14.80 8.70
CA PHE A 81 -12.11 15.09 7.30
C PHE A 81 -12.74 16.43 6.96
N THR A 82 -11.94 17.34 6.44
CA THR A 82 -12.37 18.71 6.16
C THR A 82 -12.12 19.07 4.71
N THR A 83 -13.04 19.84 4.15
CA THR A 83 -12.91 20.45 2.83
C THR A 83 -13.48 21.85 2.84
N ASN A 84 -12.99 22.71 1.97
CA ASN A 84 -13.52 24.05 1.73
C ASN A 84 -13.98 24.21 0.26
N PRO A 85 -14.56 25.37 -0.12
CA PRO A 85 -14.88 25.67 -1.51
C PRO A 85 -13.66 25.80 -2.43
N ASP A 86 -12.47 26.10 -1.89
CA ASP A 86 -11.24 26.30 -2.67
C ASP A 86 -10.47 24.99 -2.99
N GLY A 87 -10.96 23.83 -2.53
CA GLY A 87 -10.30 22.54 -2.76
C GLY A 87 -9.12 22.22 -1.82
N ASP A 88 -9.02 22.91 -0.69
CA ASP A 88 -8.14 22.56 0.42
C ASP A 88 -8.75 21.42 1.25
N HIS A 89 -8.20 20.23 1.05
CA HIS A 89 -8.65 18.99 1.67
C HIS A 89 -7.65 18.57 2.75
N LYS A 90 -8.14 18.38 3.98
CA LYS A 90 -7.29 18.03 5.12
C LYS A 90 -7.92 16.94 5.97
N ILE A 91 -7.06 16.14 6.60
CA ILE A 91 -7.41 15.15 7.62
C ILE A 91 -6.68 15.55 8.89
N PHE A 92 -7.43 15.65 9.98
CA PHE A 92 -6.90 15.98 11.30
C PHE A 92 -7.13 14.83 12.28
N CYS A 93 -6.26 14.78 13.29
CA CYS A 93 -6.39 13.89 14.44
C CYS A 93 -6.39 14.73 15.72
N TYR A 94 -7.50 14.71 16.45
CA TYR A 94 -7.53 15.19 17.82
C TYR A 94 -7.02 14.09 18.76
N ASN A 95 -5.97 14.38 19.50
CA ASN A 95 -5.42 13.49 20.50
C ASN A 95 -6.00 13.80 21.89
N SER A 96 -6.68 12.82 22.49
CA SER A 96 -7.38 13.01 23.77
C SER A 96 -6.44 13.15 24.98
N ILE A 97 -5.22 12.63 24.88
CA ILE A 97 -4.22 12.64 25.96
C ILE A 97 -3.54 14.00 26.04
N PHE A 98 -3.07 14.52 24.90
CA PHE A 98 -2.37 15.80 24.81
C PHE A 98 -3.32 16.99 24.66
N LEU A 99 -4.60 16.73 24.36
CA LEU A 99 -5.62 17.74 24.09
C LEU A 99 -5.21 18.68 22.93
N GLU A 100 -4.51 18.12 21.96
CA GLU A 100 -3.94 18.82 20.80
C GLU A 100 -4.51 18.22 19.50
N ILE A 101 -4.54 19.06 18.47
CA ILE A 101 -4.99 18.68 17.13
C ILE A 101 -3.77 18.63 16.22
N TYR A 102 -3.54 17.47 15.60
CA TYR A 102 -2.48 17.27 14.64
C TYR A 102 -3.02 17.21 13.21
N THR A 103 -2.28 17.81 12.28
CA THR A 103 -2.52 17.62 10.85
C THR A 103 -1.94 16.29 10.43
N VAL A 104 -2.77 15.39 9.92
CA VAL A 104 -2.36 14.04 9.46
C VAL A 104 -2.04 14.06 7.97
N LEU A 105 -2.86 14.74 7.17
CA LEU A 105 -2.71 14.81 5.73
C LEU A 105 -3.32 16.08 5.19
N SER A 106 -2.63 16.72 4.25
CA SER A 106 -3.10 17.89 3.51
C SER A 106 -2.98 17.64 2.01
N ASN A 107 -3.87 18.23 1.21
CA ASN A 107 -3.81 18.16 -0.24
C ASN A 107 -2.48 18.73 -0.79
N ALA A 108 -1.90 19.70 -0.09
CA ALA A 108 -0.61 20.28 -0.44
C ALA A 108 0.55 19.27 -0.37
N ASP A 109 0.43 18.22 0.45
CA ASP A 109 1.48 17.22 0.66
C ASP A 109 1.78 16.41 -0.61
N PHE A 110 0.85 16.37 -1.56
CA PHE A 110 1.02 15.71 -2.86
C PHE A 110 1.76 16.55 -3.90
N GLY A 111 2.11 17.81 -3.60
CA GLY A 111 2.80 18.70 -4.54
C GLY A 111 2.03 18.95 -5.84
N GLY A 112 0.69 18.82 -5.81
CA GLY A 112 -0.20 18.95 -6.97
C GLY A 112 -0.26 17.73 -7.90
N ALA A 113 0.49 16.66 -7.63
CA ALA A 113 0.49 15.44 -8.45
C ALA A 113 -0.73 14.54 -8.20
N TYR A 114 -1.35 14.67 -7.02
CA TYR A 114 -2.53 13.93 -6.62
C TYR A 114 -3.45 14.84 -5.80
N ASP A 115 -4.73 14.48 -5.76
CA ASP A 115 -5.77 15.21 -5.06
C ASP A 115 -6.65 14.23 -4.29
N LEU A 116 -7.03 14.60 -3.06
CA LEU A 116 -7.92 13.78 -2.21
C LEU A 116 -9.35 13.70 -2.75
N GLY A 117 -9.80 14.70 -3.53
CA GLY A 117 -11.11 14.71 -4.17
C GLY A 117 -12.28 14.78 -3.20
N PHE A 118 -12.11 15.44 -2.06
CA PHE A 118 -13.20 15.64 -1.11
C PHE A 118 -14.20 16.65 -1.65
N SER A 119 -15.47 16.50 -1.27
CA SER A 119 -16.57 17.34 -1.77
C SER A 119 -17.42 17.86 -0.62
N LEU A 120 -17.81 19.12 -0.68
CA LEU A 120 -18.72 19.74 0.30
C LEU A 120 -20.10 19.07 0.35
N ASN A 121 -20.49 18.43 -0.75
CA ASN A 121 -21.80 17.82 -0.95
C ASN A 121 -21.81 16.30 -0.68
N LYS A 122 -20.64 15.68 -0.48
CA LYS A 122 -20.52 14.24 -0.23
C LYS A 122 -19.80 13.98 1.08
N ALA A 123 -20.51 13.37 2.02
CA ALA A 123 -19.93 12.95 3.30
C ALA A 123 -19.04 11.71 3.12
N ILE A 124 -17.97 11.63 3.89
CA ILE A 124 -17.09 10.46 4.01
C ILE A 124 -17.64 9.59 5.14
N THR A 125 -18.25 8.47 4.78
CA THR A 125 -18.94 7.56 5.73
C THR A 125 -18.18 6.27 5.97
N GLY A 126 -17.46 5.75 4.97
CA GLY A 126 -16.60 4.59 5.13
C GLY A 126 -15.26 4.99 5.72
N ILE A 127 -15.13 4.99 7.04
CA ILE A 127 -13.89 5.27 7.75
C ILE A 127 -13.64 4.14 8.75
N ALA A 128 -12.39 3.67 8.86
CA ALA A 128 -11.98 2.74 9.88
C ALA A 128 -10.53 3.02 10.32
N PHE A 129 -10.20 2.70 11.55
CA PHE A 129 -8.86 2.84 12.10
C PHE A 129 -8.44 1.55 12.80
N ILE A 130 -7.22 1.08 12.51
CA ILE A 130 -6.61 -0.08 13.18
C ILE A 130 -5.09 0.04 13.10
N ASP A 131 -4.39 -0.31 14.19
CA ASP A 131 -2.92 -0.39 14.25
C ASP A 131 -2.18 0.83 13.66
N GLY A 132 -2.66 2.05 13.95
CA GLY A 132 -2.06 3.29 13.44
C GLY A 132 -2.41 3.65 11.99
N LEU A 133 -3.13 2.78 11.28
CA LEU A 133 -3.59 2.99 9.91
C LEU A 133 -5.04 3.48 9.89
N LEU A 134 -5.26 4.66 9.33
CA LEU A 134 -6.58 5.22 9.04
C LEU A 134 -6.97 4.90 7.59
N TYR A 135 -8.10 4.26 7.40
CA TYR A 135 -8.67 3.88 6.11
C TYR A 135 -9.91 4.73 5.81
N TRP A 136 -10.09 5.13 4.56
CA TRP A 136 -11.31 5.81 4.14
C TRP A 136 -11.70 5.52 2.68
N THR A 137 -13.01 5.63 2.43
CA THR A 137 -13.65 5.52 1.11
C THR A 137 -14.72 6.60 0.96
N GLY A 138 -15.27 6.75 -0.25
CA GLY A 138 -16.35 7.70 -0.50
C GLY A 138 -16.08 8.77 -1.57
N PRO A 139 -14.86 9.34 -1.70
CA PRO A 139 -14.61 10.34 -2.75
C PRO A 139 -14.87 9.77 -4.15
N ASP A 140 -15.55 10.54 -4.99
CA ASP A 140 -15.97 10.09 -6.32
C ASP A 140 -14.78 9.83 -7.24
N ASN A 141 -14.82 8.72 -7.99
CA ASN A 141 -13.73 8.29 -8.88
C ASN A 141 -12.36 8.16 -8.20
N LYS A 142 -12.34 7.97 -6.88
CA LYS A 142 -11.13 7.66 -6.11
C LYS A 142 -11.17 6.23 -5.58
N GLU A 143 -9.97 5.67 -5.45
CA GLU A 143 -9.73 4.38 -4.84
C GLU A 143 -9.83 4.46 -3.32
N PRO A 144 -10.19 3.33 -2.66
CA PRO A 144 -10.02 3.19 -1.22
C PRO A 144 -8.61 3.61 -0.81
N SER A 145 -8.55 4.49 0.17
CA SER A 145 -7.31 5.12 0.61
C SER A 145 -7.03 4.76 2.06
N LYS A 146 -5.76 4.86 2.43
CA LYS A 146 -5.24 4.64 3.77
C LYS A 146 -4.07 5.57 4.06
N ILE A 147 -3.79 5.80 5.32
CA ILE A 147 -2.59 6.52 5.76
C ILE A 147 -2.15 6.02 7.13
N ASN A 148 -0.84 5.94 7.34
CA ASN A 148 -0.28 5.81 8.67
C ASN A 148 -0.33 7.17 9.36
N VAL A 149 -1.11 7.25 10.44
CA VAL A 149 -1.42 8.50 11.15
C VAL A 149 -0.15 9.13 11.69
N ASP A 150 0.70 8.37 12.36
CA ASP A 150 1.95 8.86 12.96
C ASP A 150 2.90 9.42 11.90
N ARG A 151 3.07 8.69 10.79
CA ARG A 151 3.90 9.13 9.67
C ARG A 151 3.37 10.41 9.04
N GLY A 152 2.06 10.58 8.97
CA GLY A 152 1.40 11.79 8.51
C GLY A 152 1.58 12.97 9.46
N ILE A 153 1.39 12.75 10.76
CA ILE A 153 1.60 13.77 11.80
C ILE A 153 3.04 14.27 11.77
N LEU A 154 4.02 13.36 11.65
CA LEU A 154 5.44 13.72 11.62
C LEU A 154 5.84 14.63 10.46
N VAL A 155 5.07 14.64 9.35
CA VAL A 155 5.32 15.58 8.22
C VAL A 155 5.08 17.03 8.66
N HIS A 156 4.01 17.27 9.41
CA HIS A 156 3.58 18.61 9.84
C HIS A 156 4.08 18.98 11.24
N HIS A 157 4.34 17.99 12.07
CA HIS A 157 4.77 18.11 13.46
C HIS A 157 6.01 17.22 13.72
N PRO A 158 7.22 17.65 13.31
CA PRO A 158 8.43 16.82 13.41
C PRO A 158 8.84 16.47 14.85
N THR A 159 8.32 17.18 15.85
CA THR A 159 8.56 16.91 17.28
C THR A 159 7.59 15.88 17.87
N TYR A 160 6.65 15.36 17.08
CA TYR A 160 5.74 14.31 17.50
C TYR A 160 6.53 13.03 17.86
N ILE A 161 6.18 12.39 18.97
CA ILE A 161 6.91 11.23 19.47
C ILE A 161 6.29 9.97 18.88
N SER A 162 6.99 9.35 17.92
CA SER A 162 6.62 8.06 17.34
C SER A 162 7.87 7.25 16.96
N THR A 163 7.70 5.93 16.78
CA THR A 163 8.72 5.03 16.24
C THR A 163 8.79 5.03 14.72
N GLU A 164 7.80 5.66 14.08
CA GLU A 164 7.67 5.70 12.63
C GLU A 164 8.51 6.82 11.99
N THR A 165 8.73 6.72 10.67
CA THR A 165 9.43 7.76 9.89
C THR A 165 8.45 8.58 9.06
N ALA A 166 8.57 9.91 9.10
CA ALA A 166 7.77 10.84 8.30
C ALA A 166 7.71 10.44 6.81
N TYR A 167 6.59 10.76 6.14
CA TYR A 167 6.52 10.61 4.68
C TYR A 167 7.48 11.58 3.99
N ALA A 168 8.11 11.11 2.91
CA ALA A 168 8.86 11.98 2.02
C ALA A 168 7.88 12.80 1.16
N LEU A 169 8.10 14.12 1.11
CA LEU A 169 7.32 15.03 0.26
C LEU A 169 7.96 15.13 -1.15
N PRO A 170 7.16 15.22 -2.22
CA PRO A 170 5.70 15.06 -2.25
C PRO A 170 5.27 13.60 -2.03
N ILE A 171 4.19 13.40 -1.28
CA ILE A 171 3.62 12.07 -1.06
C ILE A 171 3.09 11.55 -2.40
N LYS A 172 3.49 10.34 -2.78
CA LYS A 172 3.02 9.69 -4.01
C LYS A 172 1.67 9.01 -3.74
N LYS A 173 0.78 9.02 -4.75
CA LYS A 173 -0.52 8.32 -4.70
C LYS A 173 -0.41 6.88 -4.18
N GLU A 174 0.60 6.13 -4.64
CA GLU A 174 0.83 4.73 -4.28
C GLU A 174 1.07 4.47 -2.78
N ALA A 175 1.51 5.48 -2.01
CA ALA A 175 1.69 5.37 -0.57
C ALA A 175 0.33 5.38 0.17
N ILE A 176 -0.64 6.14 -0.33
CA ILE A 176 -1.93 6.34 0.33
C ILE A 176 -3.06 5.45 -0.21
N THR A 177 -2.84 4.68 -1.27
CA THR A 177 -3.87 3.75 -1.76
C THR A 177 -3.85 2.45 -0.96
N VAL A 178 -5.03 1.86 -0.74
CA VAL A 178 -5.14 0.53 -0.14
C VAL A 178 -4.49 -0.52 -1.03
N ILE A 179 -4.64 -0.39 -2.35
CA ILE A 179 -3.91 -1.25 -3.28
C ILE A 179 -2.42 -0.92 -3.26
N LYS A 180 -1.60 -1.96 -3.19
CA LYS A 180 -0.14 -1.86 -3.25
C LYS A 180 0.33 -2.08 -4.68
N LYS A 181 1.32 -1.30 -5.10
CA LYS A 181 1.89 -1.36 -6.45
C LYS A 181 2.94 -2.47 -6.53
N PRO A 182 2.71 -3.57 -7.26
CA PRO A 182 3.74 -4.58 -7.46
C PRO A 182 4.86 -4.02 -8.36
N PRO A 183 6.04 -4.66 -8.35
CA PRO A 183 7.05 -4.35 -9.35
C PRO A 183 6.58 -4.75 -10.74
N PHE A 184 6.80 -3.90 -11.74
CA PHE A 184 6.30 -4.15 -13.09
C PHE A 184 7.33 -4.76 -14.03
N LYS A 185 8.61 -4.45 -13.82
CA LYS A 185 9.67 -4.98 -14.69
C LYS A 185 10.09 -6.36 -14.22
N PRO A 186 10.16 -7.36 -15.12
CA PRO A 186 10.71 -8.66 -14.77
C PRO A 186 12.20 -8.54 -14.44
N ILE A 187 12.71 -9.53 -13.71
CA ILE A 187 14.15 -9.67 -13.50
C ILE A 187 14.83 -10.03 -14.82
N GLU A 188 15.94 -9.37 -15.09
CA GLU A 188 16.89 -9.76 -16.12
C GLU A 188 18.00 -10.59 -15.47
N PHE A 189 18.53 -11.59 -16.19
CA PHE A 189 19.67 -12.33 -15.68
C PHE A 189 20.68 -12.66 -16.77
N ALA A 190 21.93 -12.80 -16.35
CA ALA A 190 23.02 -13.22 -17.21
C ALA A 190 23.83 -14.33 -16.52
N VAL A 191 24.15 -15.39 -17.26
CA VAL A 191 25.00 -16.47 -16.74
C VAL A 191 26.45 -16.16 -17.09
N THR A 192 27.29 -16.09 -16.06
CA THR A 192 28.74 -15.90 -16.22
C THR A 192 29.50 -17.02 -15.54
N THR A 193 30.68 -17.34 -16.07
CA THR A 193 31.62 -18.22 -15.39
C THR A 193 32.26 -17.49 -14.22
N ASP A 194 32.55 -18.23 -13.17
CA ASP A 194 33.27 -17.73 -12.00
C ASP A 194 34.51 -18.59 -11.79
N SER A 195 35.69 -18.00 -11.99
CA SER A 195 36.98 -18.69 -11.83
C SER A 195 37.41 -18.84 -10.37
N THR A 196 36.69 -18.23 -9.42
CA THR A 196 37.01 -18.30 -7.99
C THR A 196 36.45 -19.55 -7.29
N ARG A 197 35.58 -20.30 -7.98
CA ARG A 197 34.93 -21.50 -7.45
C ARG A 197 35.14 -22.68 -8.40
N ASP A 198 35.31 -23.87 -7.84
CA ASP A 198 35.53 -25.11 -8.61
C ASP A 198 34.23 -25.90 -8.86
N THR A 199 33.13 -25.52 -8.23
CA THR A 199 31.83 -26.23 -8.30
C THR A 199 30.67 -25.27 -8.56
N SER A 200 29.62 -25.75 -9.23
CA SER A 200 28.40 -24.98 -9.51
C SER A 200 27.17 -25.85 -9.28
N PHE A 201 26.22 -25.31 -8.51
CA PHE A 201 24.97 -25.98 -8.11
C PHE A 201 23.78 -25.62 -9.02
N ILE A 202 24.02 -24.86 -10.08
CA ILE A 202 22.99 -24.32 -10.98
C ILE A 202 22.55 -25.33 -12.06
N LYS A 203 23.35 -26.38 -12.29
CA LYS A 203 23.21 -27.27 -13.46
C LYS A 203 22.00 -28.22 -13.44
N PRO A 204 21.63 -28.87 -12.32
CA PRO A 204 20.57 -29.89 -12.36
C PRO A 204 19.14 -29.31 -12.37
N GLN A 205 18.97 -28.02 -12.11
CA GLN A 205 17.66 -27.41 -11.89
C GLN A 205 17.43 -26.27 -12.85
N ALA A 206 16.19 -26.09 -13.29
CA ALA A 206 15.77 -24.86 -13.93
C ALA A 206 15.31 -23.86 -12.89
N HIS A 207 15.43 -22.59 -13.24
CA HIS A 207 15.21 -21.48 -12.33
C HIS A 207 14.37 -20.40 -13.01
N THR A 208 13.38 -19.90 -12.29
CA THR A 208 12.60 -18.72 -12.66
C THR A 208 12.66 -17.71 -11.53
N PHE A 209 12.98 -16.46 -11.81
CA PHE A 209 13.17 -15.44 -10.79
C PHE A 209 12.04 -14.41 -10.80
N ALA A 210 11.69 -13.92 -9.63
CA ALA A 210 10.77 -12.80 -9.44
C ALA A 210 11.15 -12.02 -8.19
N TYR A 211 10.54 -10.86 -7.98
CA TYR A 211 10.72 -10.08 -6.75
C TYR A 211 9.43 -9.40 -6.33
N ARG A 212 9.35 -9.01 -5.08
CA ARG A 212 8.20 -8.28 -4.51
C ARG A 212 8.65 -7.26 -3.48
N TYR A 213 7.76 -6.34 -3.15
CA TYR A 213 7.98 -5.31 -2.14
C TYR A 213 7.28 -5.64 -0.82
N ILE A 214 7.93 -5.30 0.27
CA ILE A 214 7.32 -5.16 1.59
C ILE A 214 7.31 -3.68 1.91
N TYR A 215 6.15 -3.11 2.23
CA TYR A 215 5.98 -1.70 2.54
C TYR A 215 6.28 -1.40 4.01
N LYS A 216 6.50 -0.13 4.34
CA LYS A 216 6.73 0.34 5.71
C LYS A 216 5.57 -0.01 6.65
N ASP A 217 4.35 0.01 6.14
CA ASP A 217 3.13 -0.38 6.86
C ASP A 217 2.97 -1.91 7.06
N GLY A 218 3.93 -2.73 6.63
CA GLY A 218 3.95 -4.19 6.81
C GLY A 218 3.21 -5.00 5.74
N GLU A 219 2.52 -4.34 4.80
CA GLU A 219 1.87 -5.01 3.67
C GLU A 219 2.89 -5.51 2.64
N THR A 220 2.54 -6.61 1.96
CA THR A 220 3.36 -7.20 0.88
C THR A 220 2.67 -7.04 -0.46
N SER A 221 3.42 -6.64 -1.48
CA SER A 221 2.92 -6.67 -2.86
C SER A 221 2.84 -8.08 -3.42
N VAL A 222 2.14 -8.22 -4.54
CA VAL A 222 2.29 -9.37 -5.45
C VAL A 222 3.69 -9.38 -6.06
N PHE A 223 4.13 -10.56 -6.53
CA PHE A 223 5.37 -10.71 -7.28
C PHE A 223 5.34 -9.98 -8.62
N SER A 224 6.52 -9.57 -9.08
CA SER A 224 6.75 -9.09 -10.44
C SER A 224 6.41 -10.16 -11.47
N PRO A 225 6.25 -9.78 -12.76
CA PRO A 225 6.37 -10.73 -13.84
C PRO A 225 7.66 -11.55 -13.68
N THR A 226 7.58 -12.82 -14.03
CA THR A 226 8.72 -13.73 -13.95
C THR A 226 9.80 -13.33 -14.94
N SER A 227 11.06 -13.59 -14.58
CA SER A 227 12.17 -13.57 -15.53
C SER A 227 11.93 -14.58 -16.66
N ASP A 228 12.78 -14.51 -17.67
CA ASP A 228 12.91 -15.61 -18.62
C ASP A 228 13.23 -16.92 -17.88
N TYR A 229 12.81 -18.03 -18.47
CA TYR A 229 13.06 -19.35 -17.94
C TYR A 229 14.52 -19.74 -18.16
N TYR A 230 15.26 -20.01 -17.08
CA TYR A 230 16.61 -20.56 -17.19
C TYR A 230 16.55 -22.10 -17.19
N PRO A 231 16.82 -22.77 -18.33
CA PRO A 231 16.63 -24.22 -18.45
C PRO A 231 17.69 -25.02 -17.69
N HIS A 232 17.31 -26.24 -17.29
CA HIS A 232 18.25 -27.23 -16.77
C HIS A 232 19.41 -27.44 -17.75
N GLN A 233 20.62 -27.60 -17.22
CA GLN A 233 21.81 -27.79 -18.02
C GLN A 233 22.13 -29.29 -18.12
N ASP A 234 22.63 -29.71 -19.29
CA ASP A 234 23.08 -31.09 -19.47
C ASP A 234 24.30 -31.38 -18.59
N MET A 235 24.12 -32.29 -17.62
CA MET A 235 25.15 -32.73 -16.68
C MET A 235 26.23 -33.59 -17.35
N ALA A 236 25.99 -34.11 -18.56
CA ALA A 236 26.95 -34.92 -19.32
C ALA A 236 27.97 -34.09 -20.12
N SER A 237 27.80 -32.76 -20.21
CA SER A 237 28.71 -31.88 -20.95
C SER A 237 30.08 -31.75 -20.27
N ILE A 238 31.19 -31.91 -21.00
CA ILE A 238 32.56 -31.77 -20.48
C ILE A 238 32.88 -30.37 -19.91
N HIS A 239 32.08 -29.36 -20.26
CA HIS A 239 32.15 -28.00 -19.70
C HIS A 239 31.53 -27.90 -18.27
N HIS A 240 31.17 -29.03 -17.65
CA HIS A 240 30.67 -29.08 -16.27
C HIS A 240 31.73 -28.77 -15.19
N ARG A 241 33.00 -28.57 -15.54
CA ARG A 241 34.07 -28.28 -14.56
C ARG A 241 34.23 -26.79 -14.26
N GLU A 242 33.63 -25.91 -15.06
CA GLU A 242 33.63 -24.48 -14.78
C GLU A 242 32.48 -24.14 -13.83
N SER A 243 32.78 -23.36 -12.78
CA SER A 243 31.74 -22.80 -11.94
C SER A 243 31.02 -21.68 -12.68
N LYS A 244 29.69 -21.66 -12.54
CA LYS A 244 28.80 -20.67 -13.13
C LYS A 244 27.99 -20.02 -12.04
N LYS A 245 27.69 -18.74 -12.26
CA LYS A 245 26.75 -17.94 -11.46
C LYS A 245 25.70 -17.31 -12.35
N ILE A 246 24.51 -17.14 -11.81
CA ILE A 246 23.46 -16.33 -12.41
C ILE A 246 23.54 -14.96 -11.77
N ASN A 247 23.90 -13.95 -12.55
CA ASN A 247 23.82 -12.56 -12.12
C ASN A 247 22.37 -12.14 -12.32
N ILE A 248 21.66 -11.92 -11.22
CA ILE A 248 20.29 -11.42 -11.16
C ILE A 248 20.35 -9.90 -11.18
N LEU A 249 19.59 -9.27 -12.07
CA LEU A 249 19.53 -7.82 -12.23
C LEU A 249 18.07 -7.37 -12.15
N ILE A 250 17.77 -6.49 -11.19
CA ILE A 250 16.53 -5.71 -11.23
C ILE A 250 16.78 -4.52 -12.17
N PRO A 251 15.99 -4.39 -13.26
CA PRO A 251 16.22 -3.34 -14.26
C PRO A 251 16.07 -1.93 -13.67
N SER A 252 16.98 -1.03 -13.99
CA SER A 252 16.96 0.37 -13.49
C SER A 252 15.80 1.23 -14.00
N ALA A 253 15.04 0.68 -14.95
CA ALA A 253 13.77 1.22 -15.43
C ALA A 253 12.66 1.08 -14.37
N GLU A 254 12.74 0.09 -13.49
CA GLU A 254 11.90 0.03 -12.29
C GLU A 254 12.41 1.07 -11.28
N LYS A 255 11.51 1.92 -10.77
CA LYS A 255 11.87 2.90 -9.73
C LYS A 255 11.26 2.46 -8.41
N ILE A 256 12.12 2.24 -7.42
CA ILE A 256 11.71 1.81 -6.08
C ILE A 256 11.20 3.03 -5.32
N SER A 257 10.00 2.92 -4.76
CA SER A 257 9.39 3.99 -3.98
C SER A 257 9.95 4.10 -2.57
N ASP A 258 9.96 5.29 -1.99
CA ASP A 258 10.41 5.55 -0.62
C ASP A 258 9.52 4.90 0.45
N ASP A 259 8.33 4.46 0.07
CA ASP A 259 7.41 3.73 0.96
C ASP A 259 7.74 2.23 1.09
N VAL A 260 8.62 1.72 0.22
CA VAL A 260 9.12 0.35 0.30
C VAL A 260 10.08 0.23 1.48
N LYS A 261 9.86 -0.77 2.33
CA LYS A 261 10.74 -1.14 3.45
C LYS A 261 11.76 -2.19 3.04
N LYS A 262 11.33 -3.21 2.29
CA LYS A 262 12.20 -4.29 1.82
C LYS A 262 11.85 -4.72 0.41
N ILE A 263 12.87 -5.23 -0.30
CA ILE A 263 12.74 -5.87 -1.60
C ILE A 263 13.16 -7.32 -1.42
N GLN A 264 12.25 -8.25 -1.70
CA GLN A 264 12.51 -9.67 -1.61
C GLN A 264 12.67 -10.24 -3.01
N VAL A 265 13.86 -10.76 -3.31
CA VAL A 265 14.17 -11.49 -4.54
C VAL A 265 13.96 -12.97 -4.29
N ALA A 266 13.24 -13.61 -5.21
CA ALA A 266 12.82 -14.99 -5.08
C ALA A 266 13.14 -15.81 -6.32
N VAL A 267 13.28 -17.11 -6.11
CA VAL A 267 13.44 -18.12 -7.15
C VAL A 267 12.35 -19.18 -7.02
N LYS A 268 11.90 -19.67 -8.17
CA LYS A 268 11.02 -20.83 -8.28
C LYS A 268 11.73 -21.89 -9.09
N TYR A 269 11.65 -23.13 -8.62
CA TYR A 269 12.20 -24.32 -9.28
C TYR A 269 11.09 -25.09 -9.99
N ASP A 270 11.43 -25.89 -11.00
CA ASP A 270 10.45 -26.61 -11.85
C ASP A 270 9.48 -27.51 -11.10
N SER A 271 9.96 -28.18 -10.05
CA SER A 271 9.14 -29.10 -9.26
C SER A 271 8.21 -28.40 -8.28
N ASP A 272 8.46 -27.12 -8.02
CA ASP A 272 7.86 -26.41 -6.91
C ASP A 272 6.75 -25.49 -7.39
N THR A 273 5.67 -25.41 -6.62
CA THR A 273 4.57 -24.48 -6.88
C THR A 273 4.92 -23.07 -6.41
N SER A 274 5.79 -22.98 -5.40
CA SER A 274 6.04 -21.78 -4.60
C SER A 274 7.40 -21.14 -4.83
N TYR A 275 7.46 -19.84 -4.54
CA TYR A 275 8.71 -19.08 -4.55
C TYR A 275 9.49 -19.26 -3.25
N PHE A 276 10.82 -19.21 -3.37
CA PHE A 276 11.75 -19.19 -2.25
C PHE A 276 12.52 -17.86 -2.26
N ILE A 277 12.46 -17.11 -1.16
CA ILE A 277 13.19 -15.85 -1.03
C ILE A 277 14.68 -16.16 -0.83
N ILE A 278 15.52 -15.68 -1.75
CA ILE A 278 16.98 -15.94 -1.77
C ILE A 278 17.80 -14.71 -1.35
N LYS A 279 17.23 -13.51 -1.47
CA LYS A 279 17.89 -12.26 -1.08
C LYS A 279 16.85 -11.24 -0.64
N GLU A 280 17.15 -10.56 0.46
CA GLU A 280 16.43 -9.34 0.87
C GLU A 280 17.36 -8.14 0.77
N TYR A 281 16.83 -7.04 0.26
CA TYR A 281 17.40 -5.70 0.43
C TYR A 281 16.52 -4.91 1.38
N ASP A 282 17.12 -4.31 2.39
CA ASP A 282 16.44 -3.44 3.35
C ASP A 282 16.67 -1.97 2.98
N TYR A 283 15.61 -1.16 2.99
CA TYR A 283 15.68 0.23 2.52
C TYR A 283 16.67 1.08 3.32
N ILE A 284 16.85 0.78 4.61
CA ILE A 284 17.74 1.52 5.50
C ILE A 284 19.17 1.00 5.33
N ASN A 285 19.37 -0.31 5.46
CA ASN A 285 20.70 -0.91 5.46
C ASN A 285 21.35 -0.91 4.07
N ASP A 286 20.57 -1.08 3.00
CA ASP A 286 21.03 -1.11 1.61
C ASP A 286 20.73 0.20 0.85
N SER A 287 20.50 1.29 1.58
CA SER A 287 20.10 2.61 1.03
C SER A 287 21.01 3.12 -0.09
N ALA A 288 22.32 2.89 -0.01
CA ALA A 288 23.28 3.28 -1.04
C ALA A 288 23.04 2.54 -2.37
N ALA A 289 22.79 1.24 -2.32
CA ALA A 289 22.51 0.43 -3.51
C ALA A 289 21.17 0.82 -4.14
N ILE A 290 20.16 1.07 -3.32
CA ILE A 290 18.82 1.48 -3.78
C ILE A 290 18.85 2.89 -4.39
N THR A 291 19.61 3.81 -3.80
CA THR A 291 19.78 5.17 -4.34
C THR A 291 20.49 5.12 -5.69
N GLN A 292 21.59 4.36 -5.80
CA GLN A 292 22.27 4.15 -7.09
C GLN A 292 21.36 3.50 -8.12
N HIS A 293 20.48 2.59 -7.70
CA HIS A 293 19.51 1.95 -8.57
C HIS A 293 18.50 2.96 -9.12
N ASN A 294 17.90 3.74 -8.23
CA ASN A 294 16.98 4.81 -8.61
C ASN A 294 17.65 5.87 -9.50
N SER A 295 18.97 6.08 -9.39
CA SER A 295 19.76 6.94 -10.29
C SER A 295 20.14 6.31 -11.63
N GLY A 296 19.83 5.03 -11.89
CA GLY A 296 20.02 4.40 -13.22
C GLY A 296 20.86 3.12 -13.23
N ASN A 297 21.38 2.67 -12.10
CA ASN A 297 22.15 1.41 -12.03
C ASN A 297 21.22 0.20 -11.80
N ALA A 298 21.59 -0.98 -12.28
CA ALA A 298 20.84 -2.20 -11.94
C ALA A 298 21.18 -2.65 -10.51
N LEU A 299 20.17 -3.10 -9.75
CA LEU A 299 20.42 -3.75 -8.47
C LEU A 299 20.82 -5.20 -8.76
N ASN A 300 22.05 -5.57 -8.43
CA ASN A 300 22.62 -6.85 -8.80
C ASN A 300 22.78 -7.80 -7.61
N PHE A 301 22.61 -9.10 -7.88
CA PHE A 301 22.85 -10.18 -6.94
C PHE A 301 23.41 -11.40 -7.67
N ASN A 302 24.49 -11.97 -7.17
CA ASN A 302 25.08 -13.18 -7.74
C ASN A 302 24.49 -14.41 -7.05
N TYR A 303 23.74 -15.20 -7.81
CA TYR A 303 23.10 -16.42 -7.34
C TYR A 303 23.88 -17.65 -7.79
N TYR A 304 24.21 -18.53 -6.83
CA TYR A 304 25.00 -19.75 -7.04
C TYR A 304 24.21 -21.04 -6.74
N ASN A 305 22.93 -20.95 -6.36
CA ASN A 305 22.12 -22.05 -5.84
C ASN A 305 22.75 -22.77 -4.62
N ASP A 306 23.40 -22.01 -3.74
CA ASP A 306 24.07 -22.48 -2.52
C ASP A 306 23.39 -21.98 -1.23
N ILE A 307 22.27 -21.27 -1.36
CA ILE A 307 21.51 -20.68 -0.25
C ILE A 307 20.15 -21.37 -0.16
N LEU A 308 19.80 -21.80 1.05
CA LEU A 308 18.44 -22.26 1.34
C LEU A 308 17.52 -21.04 1.45
N GLY A 309 16.60 -20.90 0.48
CA GLY A 309 15.66 -19.79 0.47
C GLY A 309 14.50 -20.00 1.45
N ASN A 310 13.89 -18.90 1.91
CA ASN A 310 12.70 -18.95 2.75
C ASN A 310 11.47 -19.22 1.88
N ALA A 311 10.76 -20.32 2.16
CA ALA A 311 9.56 -20.67 1.41
C ALA A 311 8.44 -19.63 1.60
N VAL A 312 7.81 -19.25 0.51
CA VAL A 312 6.59 -18.42 0.49
C VAL A 312 5.38 -19.34 0.36
N ASN A 313 4.27 -18.99 1.01
CA ASN A 313 3.04 -19.76 0.89
C ASN A 313 2.57 -19.86 -0.56
N ASP A 314 2.00 -20.99 -0.94
CA ASP A 314 1.50 -21.26 -2.28
C ASP A 314 0.48 -20.21 -2.72
N SER A 315 -0.42 -19.78 -1.82
CA SER A 315 -1.44 -18.77 -2.11
C SER A 315 -0.84 -17.42 -2.53
N ASP A 316 0.29 -17.03 -1.95
CA ASP A 316 0.95 -15.75 -2.26
C ASP A 316 1.83 -15.89 -3.50
N SER A 317 2.34 -17.08 -3.77
CA SER A 317 3.18 -17.39 -4.94
C SER A 317 2.38 -17.45 -6.24
N VAL A 318 1.13 -17.92 -6.19
CA VAL A 318 0.25 -18.00 -7.38
C VAL A 318 -0.59 -16.75 -7.61
N LYS A 319 -0.59 -15.81 -6.66
CA LYS A 319 -1.36 -14.57 -6.78
C LYS A 319 -0.80 -13.71 -7.90
N LEU A 320 -1.65 -13.31 -8.84
CA LEU A 320 -1.27 -12.47 -9.99
C LEU A 320 -1.56 -10.98 -9.76
N PHE A 321 -2.58 -10.66 -8.95
CA PHE A 321 -2.99 -9.29 -8.67
C PHE A 321 -3.75 -9.18 -7.35
N ASP A 322 -3.81 -7.97 -6.82
CA ASP A 322 -4.65 -7.62 -5.67
C ASP A 322 -6.07 -7.25 -6.10
N THR A 323 -7.06 -7.87 -5.46
CA THR A 323 -8.48 -7.64 -5.75
C THR A 323 -9.03 -6.45 -4.97
N VAL A 324 -8.48 -5.25 -5.22
CA VAL A 324 -8.98 -4.00 -4.62
C VAL A 324 -9.78 -3.21 -5.67
N PRO A 325 -11.04 -2.84 -5.40
CA PRO A 325 -11.89 -2.14 -6.37
C PRO A 325 -11.36 -0.74 -6.69
N HIS A 326 -11.75 -0.21 -7.86
CA HIS A 326 -11.38 1.15 -8.25
C HIS A 326 -12.13 2.19 -7.42
N HIS A 327 -13.36 1.88 -6.99
CA HIS A 327 -14.14 2.74 -6.13
C HIS A 327 -15.00 1.90 -5.18
N ALA A 328 -15.21 2.41 -3.97
CA ALA A 328 -16.09 1.84 -2.96
C ALA A 328 -16.74 2.98 -2.17
N GLU A 329 -17.98 2.78 -1.73
CA GLU A 329 -18.67 3.77 -0.88
C GLU A 329 -18.70 3.37 0.60
N ALA A 330 -18.71 2.06 0.88
CA ALA A 330 -18.71 1.54 2.24
C ALA A 330 -17.39 0.84 2.56
N LEU A 331 -16.91 1.03 3.78
CA LEU A 331 -15.69 0.41 4.29
C LEU A 331 -15.90 0.03 5.76
N THR A 332 -15.48 -1.18 6.13
CA THR A 332 -15.44 -1.61 7.53
C THR A 332 -14.34 -2.66 7.73
N ILE A 333 -13.84 -2.76 8.97
CA ILE A 333 -12.84 -3.77 9.34
C ILE A 333 -13.51 -4.75 10.29
N ALA A 334 -13.43 -6.05 9.96
CA ALA A 334 -13.90 -7.10 10.85
C ALA A 334 -13.00 -8.34 10.73
N ARG A 335 -12.72 -9.01 11.85
CA ARG A 335 -11.92 -10.26 11.89
C ARG A 335 -10.62 -10.19 11.07
N ASN A 336 -9.85 -9.11 11.25
CA ASN A 336 -8.59 -8.84 10.53
C ASN A 336 -8.72 -8.81 9.00
N ARG A 337 -9.90 -8.45 8.49
CA ARG A 337 -10.15 -8.25 7.06
C ARG A 337 -10.81 -6.90 6.83
N LEU A 338 -10.38 -6.23 5.77
CA LEU A 338 -11.03 -5.04 5.25
C LEU A 338 -12.17 -5.46 4.32
N PHE A 339 -13.38 -5.02 4.63
CA PHE A 339 -14.57 -5.23 3.81
C PHE A 339 -14.91 -3.93 3.09
N LEU A 340 -15.08 -4.03 1.77
CA LEU A 340 -15.46 -2.92 0.91
C LEU A 340 -16.84 -3.23 0.31
N GLY A 341 -17.74 -2.25 0.38
CA GLY A 341 -19.12 -2.36 -0.09
C GLY A 341 -19.48 -1.27 -1.09
N ASN A 342 -20.52 -1.54 -1.88
CA ASN A 342 -20.95 -0.71 -3.00
C ASN A 342 -19.76 -0.37 -3.93
N ILE A 343 -19.16 -1.41 -4.49
CA ILE A 343 -17.92 -1.30 -5.25
C ILE A 343 -18.20 -1.12 -6.73
N SER A 344 -17.38 -0.32 -7.42
CA SER A 344 -17.27 -0.37 -8.87
C SER A 344 -15.88 -0.87 -9.25
N SER A 345 -15.88 -1.87 -10.14
CA SER A 345 -14.68 -2.55 -10.63
C SER A 345 -14.44 -2.17 -12.08
N GLY A 346 -13.17 -2.11 -12.46
CA GLY A 346 -12.75 -1.64 -13.78
C GLY A 346 -12.74 -0.12 -13.87
N ARG A 347 -11.89 0.40 -14.77
CA ARG A 347 -11.81 1.81 -15.06
C ARG A 347 -12.48 2.05 -16.41
N ILE A 348 -13.42 2.99 -16.47
CA ILE A 348 -13.96 3.44 -17.75
C ILE A 348 -12.82 4.13 -18.48
N ASN A 349 -12.45 3.62 -19.66
CA ASN A 349 -11.47 4.29 -20.51
C ASN A 349 -12.11 5.58 -21.04
N PRO A 350 -11.61 6.77 -20.64
CA PRO A 350 -12.24 8.03 -21.03
C PRO A 350 -12.06 8.34 -22.52
N ALA A 351 -11.14 7.65 -23.21
CA ALA A 351 -10.86 7.86 -24.62
C ALA A 351 -10.90 6.54 -25.40
N LYS A 352 -11.71 6.49 -26.45
CA LYS A 352 -11.68 5.38 -27.41
C LYS A 352 -10.33 5.40 -28.14
N LEU A 353 -9.64 4.26 -28.18
CA LEU A 353 -8.43 4.13 -28.99
C LEU A 353 -8.81 4.32 -30.46
N LEU A 354 -8.12 5.24 -31.13
CA LEU A 354 -8.21 5.45 -32.56
C LEU A 354 -7.10 4.65 -33.25
N PRO A 355 -7.26 4.27 -34.53
CA PRO A 355 -6.21 3.60 -35.29
C PRO A 355 -4.87 4.38 -35.31
N SER A 356 -4.91 5.71 -35.19
CA SER A 356 -3.73 6.57 -35.10
C SER A 356 -2.92 6.41 -33.80
N HIS A 357 -3.49 5.82 -32.75
CA HIS A 357 -2.79 5.56 -31.49
C HIS A 357 -1.96 4.26 -31.52
N LEU A 358 -2.11 3.44 -32.57
CA LEU A 358 -1.41 2.18 -32.74
C LEU A 358 -0.68 2.20 -34.08
N SER A 359 0.61 2.52 -34.06
CA SER A 359 1.48 2.33 -35.22
C SER A 359 2.27 1.04 -35.05
N LEU A 360 1.98 0.07 -35.93
CA LEU A 360 2.79 -1.13 -36.07
C LEU A 360 3.78 -0.87 -37.20
N ASN A 361 4.98 -0.40 -36.83
CA ASN A 361 6.08 -0.34 -37.78
C ASN A 361 6.64 -1.75 -37.94
N LEU A 362 6.37 -2.37 -39.09
CA LEU A 362 7.09 -3.57 -39.48
C LEU A 362 8.55 -3.16 -39.70
N VAL A 363 9.42 -3.40 -38.71
CA VAL A 363 10.86 -3.36 -38.93
C VAL A 363 11.19 -4.64 -39.69
N GLN A 364 10.97 -4.60 -41.00
CA GLN A 364 11.51 -5.59 -41.90
C GLN A 364 13.00 -5.28 -41.97
N ASP A 365 13.78 -5.84 -41.05
CA ASP A 365 15.17 -6.06 -41.36
C ASP A 365 15.11 -6.99 -42.57
N ASN A 366 15.45 -6.46 -43.74
CA ASN A 366 15.46 -7.23 -44.98
C ASN A 366 16.47 -8.37 -44.79
N ILE A 367 16.01 -9.54 -44.34
CA ILE A 367 16.79 -10.78 -44.36
C ILE A 367 17.20 -11.14 -45.81
N VAL A 368 16.62 -10.46 -46.82
CA VAL A 368 16.93 -10.62 -48.24
C VAL A 368 17.95 -9.59 -48.76
N GLY A 369 18.41 -8.64 -47.92
CA GLY A 369 19.36 -7.60 -48.32
C GLY A 369 20.81 -7.85 -47.92
N SER A 370 21.08 -8.80 -47.01
CA SER A 370 22.45 -9.15 -46.65
C SER A 370 23.00 -10.18 -47.64
N THR A 371 23.99 -9.79 -48.42
CA THR A 371 24.81 -10.68 -49.25
C THR A 371 25.66 -11.67 -48.44
N THR A 372 25.51 -11.72 -47.10
CA THR A 372 26.01 -12.85 -46.32
C THR A 372 25.07 -14.03 -46.50
N SER A 373 25.49 -14.97 -47.35
CA SER A 373 25.04 -16.35 -47.30
C SER A 373 24.91 -16.80 -45.84
N ILE A 374 23.71 -17.21 -45.43
CA ILE A 374 23.52 -17.95 -44.18
C ILE A 374 24.21 -19.29 -44.42
N THR A 375 25.48 -19.41 -44.07
CA THR A 375 26.21 -20.68 -44.09
C THR A 375 25.68 -21.54 -42.96
N GLN A 376 24.62 -22.28 -43.26
CA GLN A 376 24.17 -23.37 -42.43
C GLN A 376 25.19 -24.50 -42.59
N ILE A 377 25.98 -24.74 -41.55
CA ILE A 377 26.86 -25.91 -41.51
C ILE A 377 25.93 -27.12 -41.39
N GLU A 378 25.77 -27.87 -42.49
CA GLU A 378 25.18 -29.20 -42.42
C GLU A 378 26.06 -30.06 -41.50
N ARG A 379 25.51 -30.52 -40.38
CA ARG A 379 26.10 -31.66 -39.68
C ARG A 379 25.71 -32.89 -40.49
N THR A 380 26.69 -33.69 -40.89
CA THR A 380 26.54 -34.98 -41.60
C THR A 380 25.74 -36.05 -40.84
N ASP A 381 25.09 -35.70 -39.73
CA ASP A 381 24.58 -36.64 -38.73
C ASP A 381 23.12 -36.30 -38.33
N GLY A 382 22.38 -35.62 -39.20
CA GLY A 382 20.92 -35.47 -39.09
C GLY A 382 20.44 -34.32 -38.20
N GLY A 383 20.00 -33.23 -38.83
CA GLY A 383 19.17 -32.20 -38.21
C GLY A 383 19.52 -30.78 -38.66
N VAL A 384 18.65 -30.18 -39.49
CA VAL A 384 18.67 -28.76 -39.85
C VAL A 384 17.99 -27.97 -38.72
N ARG A 385 18.56 -26.85 -38.25
CA ARG A 385 17.83 -25.92 -37.37
C ARG A 385 16.75 -25.22 -38.20
N GLY A 386 15.53 -25.71 -38.13
CA GLY A 386 14.35 -25.02 -38.63
C GLY A 386 13.75 -24.14 -37.54
N TYR A 387 13.42 -22.89 -37.88
CA TYR A 387 12.43 -22.13 -37.12
C TYR A 387 11.05 -22.50 -37.66
N SER A 388 10.33 -23.36 -36.94
CA SER A 388 8.91 -23.59 -37.20
C SER A 388 8.10 -22.89 -36.12
N SER A 389 7.57 -21.70 -36.39
CA SER A 389 6.47 -21.14 -35.61
C SER A 389 5.17 -21.33 -36.41
N ALA A 390 4.44 -22.40 -36.12
CA ALA A 390 3.12 -22.66 -36.69
C ALA A 390 1.99 -22.05 -35.84
N SER A 391 2.28 -20.98 -35.11
CA SER A 391 1.35 -20.40 -34.15
C SER A 391 0.63 -19.20 -34.79
N SER A 392 -0.70 -19.25 -34.85
CA SER A 392 -1.52 -18.06 -35.10
C SER A 392 -1.55 -17.20 -33.83
N TYR A 393 -0.43 -16.57 -33.48
CA TYR A 393 -0.40 -15.67 -32.31
C TYR A 393 -1.33 -14.49 -32.58
N GLN A 394 -2.44 -14.42 -31.84
CA GLN A 394 -3.17 -13.18 -31.66
C GLN A 394 -2.40 -12.36 -30.63
N PHE A 395 -1.82 -11.24 -31.04
CA PHE A 395 -1.23 -10.30 -30.09
C PHE A 395 -2.37 -9.58 -29.36
N GLY A 396 -2.36 -9.64 -28.03
CA GLY A 396 -3.27 -8.92 -27.16
C GLY A 396 -2.54 -7.79 -26.46
N ILE A 397 -3.17 -6.62 -26.35
CA ILE A 397 -2.67 -5.51 -25.54
C ILE A 397 -3.49 -5.50 -24.25
N ALA A 398 -2.85 -5.73 -23.12
CA ALA A 398 -3.46 -5.56 -21.81
C ALA A 398 -3.07 -4.19 -21.25
N PHE A 399 -4.07 -3.41 -20.85
CA PHE A 399 -3.85 -2.16 -20.14
C PHE A 399 -3.88 -2.43 -18.64
N TYR A 400 -2.87 -1.93 -17.94
CA TYR A 400 -2.77 -1.96 -16.50
C TYR A 400 -2.86 -0.54 -15.95
N ASP A 401 -3.47 -0.39 -14.79
CA ASP A 401 -3.36 0.85 -14.03
C ASP A 401 -2.02 0.95 -13.28
N PHE A 402 -1.82 2.04 -12.52
CA PHE A 402 -0.59 2.28 -11.77
C PHE A 402 -0.24 1.20 -10.75
N ALA A 403 -1.20 0.36 -10.35
CA ALA A 403 -1.06 -0.70 -9.35
C ALA A 403 -1.22 -2.11 -9.95
N GLY A 404 -1.27 -2.22 -11.28
CA GLY A 404 -1.27 -3.51 -11.98
C GLY A 404 -2.64 -4.16 -12.11
N ARG A 405 -3.73 -3.44 -11.84
CA ARG A 405 -5.07 -3.95 -12.14
C ARG A 405 -5.33 -3.85 -13.63
N THR A 406 -5.90 -4.90 -14.19
CA THR A 406 -6.40 -4.90 -15.56
C THR A 406 -7.92 -4.72 -15.57
N GLY A 407 -8.43 -3.98 -16.56
CA GLY A 407 -9.85 -3.98 -16.85
C GLY A 407 -10.19 -5.32 -17.48
N GLY A 408 -11.09 -6.08 -16.85
CA GLY A 408 -11.55 -7.37 -17.37
C GLY A 408 -12.18 -7.25 -18.76
#